data_AF-A0A4Q1JZ55-F1
#
_entry.id   AF-A0A4Q1JZ55-F1
#
_cell.length_a   1.000
_cell.length_b   1.000
_cell.length_c   1.000
_cell.angle_alpha   90.00
_cell.angle_beta   90.00
_cell.angle_gamma   90.00
#
_symmetry.space_group_name_H-M   'P 1'
#
loop_
_entity.id
_entity.type
_entity.pdbx_description
1 polymer ?
#
loop_
_entity_poly.entity_id
_entity_poly.type
_entity_poly.pdbx_seq_one_letter_code
_entity_poly.pdbx_strand_id
1 'polypeptide(L)'
;MKRSLTFALALAAATVSFSAAAHKMWLLPSGTTFSGADPWLSVDAAVSNDLFYFDHVPMRLDELKITAPDGRDVTPQNAATGKYRSVFDVQLAQEGTYRVAISGDGLFASWKDKDGKPKRWRGTAASFGEVPKDAKDLRVSQNAMRVETFATRGAPTQTALKPTGQGLELVPVTHPNDLFAGEPATFQLQIDGKPAADLEVSVIRGDTRYRNAQEELTLKTDAQGKFSVTWPQAGMYWLNASAEDGKTSFPQAKQRRLNYVATLEVLPQ
;
A
#
# COMPACT_ATOMS: atom_id res chain seq x y z
N MET A 1 -25.37 59.25 17.23
CA MET A 1 -24.61 58.33 18.11
C MET A 1 -25.02 56.90 17.74
N LYS A 2 -24.33 56.30 16.77
CA LYS A 2 -23.47 55.11 16.91
C LYS A 2 -24.07 53.96 17.72
N ARG A 3 -24.67 52.97 17.03
CA ARG A 3 -24.12 51.61 16.82
C ARG A 3 -25.17 50.70 16.18
N SER A 4 -25.01 50.46 14.89
CA SER A 4 -25.71 49.39 14.15
C SER A 4 -25.10 48.05 14.55
N LEU A 5 -25.90 47.13 15.08
CA LEU A 5 -25.50 45.73 15.28
C LEU A 5 -25.58 45.00 13.93
N THR A 6 -24.44 44.67 13.36
CA THR A 6 -24.35 43.73 12.24
C THR A 6 -24.03 42.35 12.83
N PHE A 7 -25.04 41.47 12.92
CA PHE A 7 -24.82 40.05 13.20
C PHE A 7 -24.25 39.39 11.93
N ALA A 8 -22.94 39.22 11.88
CA ALA A 8 -22.30 38.38 10.87
C ALA A 8 -22.27 36.94 11.39
N LEU A 9 -23.28 36.15 10.98
CA LEU A 9 -23.28 34.70 11.18
C LEU A 9 -22.28 34.08 10.19
N ALA A 10 -21.03 33.96 10.62
CA ALA A 10 -20.03 33.20 9.88
C ALA A 10 -20.34 31.71 10.05
N LEU A 11 -21.08 31.16 9.10
CA LEU A 11 -21.26 29.72 8.93
C LEU A 11 -19.90 29.14 8.50
N ALA A 12 -19.11 28.71 9.49
CA ALA A 12 -17.92 27.91 9.25
C ALA A 12 -18.39 26.57 8.67
N ALA A 13 -18.45 26.49 7.34
CA ALA A 13 -18.53 25.24 6.62
C ALA A 13 -17.24 24.46 6.92
N ALA A 14 -17.25 23.67 7.98
CA ALA A 14 -16.31 22.59 8.15
C ALA A 14 -16.54 21.64 6.97
N THR A 15 -15.76 21.83 5.90
CA THR A 15 -15.56 20.79 4.90
C THR A 15 -14.82 19.68 5.60
N VAL A 16 -15.57 18.83 6.30
CA VAL A 16 -15.11 17.49 6.63
C VAL A 16 -14.90 16.84 5.27
N SER A 17 -13.66 16.88 4.79
CA SER A 17 -13.22 16.05 3.69
C SER A 17 -13.46 14.63 4.16
N PHE A 18 -14.63 14.07 3.82
CA PHE A 18 -14.81 12.63 3.81
C PHE A 18 -13.75 12.14 2.84
N SER A 19 -12.62 11.66 3.37
CA SER A 19 -11.64 10.92 2.60
C SER A 19 -12.42 9.75 2.03
N ALA A 20 -12.81 9.90 0.76
CA ALA A 20 -13.64 8.94 0.06
C ALA A 20 -12.96 7.59 0.22
N ALA A 21 -13.68 6.62 0.78
CA ALA A 21 -13.21 5.28 1.09
C ALA A 21 -12.43 4.72 -0.11
N ALA A 22 -11.10 4.86 -0.05
CA ALA A 22 -10.22 4.34 -1.05
C ALA A 22 -10.14 2.84 -0.80
N HIS A 23 -10.36 2.04 -1.85
CA HIS A 23 -10.21 0.60 -1.78
C HIS A 23 -8.84 0.24 -1.19
N LYS A 24 -8.85 -0.54 -0.10
CA LYS A 24 -7.65 -0.95 0.62
C LYS A 24 -7.13 -2.23 0.00
N MET A 25 -5.95 -2.16 -0.62
CA MET A 25 -5.22 -3.33 -1.08
C MET A 25 -4.39 -3.88 0.07
N TRP A 26 -4.22 -5.18 0.18
CA TRP A 26 -3.43 -5.78 1.25
C TRP A 26 -3.01 -7.22 0.95
N LEU A 27 -1.92 -7.63 1.60
CA LEU A 27 -1.48 -9.01 1.78
C LEU A 27 -1.58 -9.32 3.27
N LEU A 28 -2.43 -10.24 3.70
CA LEU A 28 -2.60 -10.60 5.10
C LEU A 28 -1.95 -11.96 5.34
N PRO A 29 -0.79 -12.01 6.03
CA PRO A 29 -0.14 -13.26 6.36
C PRO A 29 -0.85 -13.96 7.54
N SER A 30 -0.75 -15.29 7.62
CA SER A 30 -1.24 -16.08 8.77
C SER A 30 -0.47 -15.85 10.07
N GLY A 31 0.68 -15.20 9.97
CA GLY A 31 1.57 -14.77 11.04
C GLY A 31 2.86 -14.24 10.43
N THR A 32 3.70 -13.58 11.20
CA THR A 32 4.94 -12.98 10.69
C THR A 32 6.22 -13.48 11.36
N THR A 33 6.09 -14.21 12.47
CA THR A 33 7.22 -14.85 13.17
C THR A 33 6.99 -16.35 13.27
N PHE A 34 7.92 -17.14 12.75
CA PHE A 34 7.81 -18.59 12.66
C PHE A 34 9.00 -19.29 13.33
N SER A 35 8.74 -20.48 13.87
CA SER A 35 9.74 -21.36 14.46
C SER A 35 9.56 -22.79 13.93
N GLY A 36 10.54 -23.66 14.20
CA GLY A 36 10.51 -25.05 13.75
C GLY A 36 11.27 -25.27 12.43
N ALA A 37 11.32 -26.54 12.02
CA ALA A 37 12.18 -26.98 10.93
C ALA A 37 11.65 -26.66 9.53
N ASP A 38 10.33 -26.59 9.35
CA ASP A 38 9.70 -26.38 8.05
C ASP A 38 8.31 -25.73 8.16
N PRO A 39 8.21 -24.49 8.68
CA PRO A 39 6.94 -23.82 8.82
C PRO A 39 6.43 -23.29 7.47
N TRP A 40 5.11 -23.16 7.40
CA TRP A 40 4.40 -22.63 6.23
C TRP A 40 3.73 -21.31 6.57
N LEU A 41 3.91 -20.33 5.70
CA LEU A 41 3.18 -19.08 5.71
C LEU A 41 2.02 -19.19 4.71
N SER A 42 0.79 -18.93 5.14
CA SER A 42 -0.34 -18.72 4.23
C SER A 42 -0.62 -17.23 4.11
N VAL A 43 -0.98 -16.75 2.91
CA VAL A 43 -1.26 -15.34 2.65
C VAL A 43 -2.59 -15.18 1.92
N ASP A 44 -3.44 -14.32 2.46
CA ASP A 44 -4.64 -13.81 1.80
C ASP A 44 -4.32 -12.49 1.08
N ALA A 45 -4.74 -12.35 -0.19
CA ALA A 45 -4.49 -11.17 -1.01
C ALA A 45 -5.80 -10.61 -1.57
N ALA A 46 -6.15 -9.38 -1.18
CA ALA A 46 -7.42 -8.78 -1.57
C ALA A 46 -7.37 -7.25 -1.66
N VAL A 47 -8.39 -6.73 -2.32
CA VAL A 47 -8.75 -5.32 -2.32
C VAL A 47 -10.13 -5.22 -1.68
N SER A 48 -10.31 -4.34 -0.71
CA SER A 48 -11.53 -4.27 0.11
C SER A 48 -12.02 -2.86 0.38
N ASN A 49 -13.30 -2.72 0.73
CA ASN A 49 -13.84 -1.49 1.28
C ASN A 49 -13.54 -1.43 2.79
N ASP A 50 -13.86 -2.51 3.51
CA ASP A 50 -13.50 -2.67 4.92
C ASP A 50 -12.11 -3.30 5.06
N LEU A 51 -11.25 -2.76 5.92
CA LEU A 51 -9.87 -3.25 6.07
C LEU A 51 -9.85 -4.73 6.51
N PHE A 52 -9.05 -5.54 5.81
CA PHE A 52 -8.92 -6.99 6.01
C PHE A 52 -10.24 -7.78 5.89
N TYR A 53 -11.18 -7.27 5.09
CA TYR A 53 -12.43 -7.96 4.79
C TYR A 53 -12.56 -8.31 3.31
N PHE A 54 -13.17 -9.45 2.99
CA PHE A 54 -13.28 -9.94 1.61
C PHE A 54 -14.58 -9.47 0.93
N ASP A 55 -14.69 -8.18 0.62
CA ASP A 55 -15.96 -7.55 0.19
C ASP A 55 -15.93 -6.81 -1.16
N HIS A 56 -14.78 -6.75 -1.85
CA HIS A 56 -14.67 -6.03 -3.13
C HIS A 56 -14.12 -6.89 -4.27
N VAL A 57 -12.80 -7.09 -4.39
CA VAL A 57 -12.20 -7.94 -5.44
C VAL A 57 -10.89 -8.60 -4.98
N PRO A 58 -10.53 -9.77 -5.52
CA PRO A 58 -9.23 -10.38 -5.23
C PRO A 58 -8.10 -9.52 -5.79
N MET A 59 -6.98 -9.50 -5.08
CA MET A 59 -5.74 -9.03 -5.68
C MET A 59 -5.20 -10.11 -6.61
N ARG A 60 -4.75 -9.70 -7.79
CA ARG A 60 -4.20 -10.61 -8.81
C ARG A 60 -2.78 -10.98 -8.43
N LEU A 61 -2.38 -12.23 -8.69
CA LEU A 61 -1.08 -12.77 -8.28
C LEU A 61 -0.04 -12.77 -9.42
N ASP A 62 -0.38 -12.25 -10.60
CA ASP A 62 0.49 -12.25 -11.78
C ASP A 62 1.85 -11.58 -11.51
N GLU A 63 1.86 -10.53 -10.67
CA GLU A 63 3.04 -9.77 -10.28
C GLU A 63 3.51 -10.09 -8.85
N LEU A 64 3.15 -11.28 -8.33
CA LEU A 64 3.61 -11.77 -7.03
C LEU A 64 5.08 -12.15 -7.10
N LYS A 65 5.86 -11.55 -6.20
CA LYS A 65 7.26 -11.88 -5.96
C LYS A 65 7.48 -12.20 -4.50
N ILE A 66 8.05 -13.37 -4.23
CA ILE A 66 8.50 -13.77 -2.90
C ILE A 66 10.02 -13.85 -2.93
N THR A 67 10.69 -13.09 -2.07
CA THR A 67 12.16 -13.07 -1.94
C THR A 67 12.57 -13.77 -0.65
N ALA A 68 13.44 -14.77 -0.75
CA ALA A 68 13.99 -15.54 0.36
C ALA A 68 15.11 -14.80 1.12
N PRO A 69 15.53 -15.29 2.31
CA PRO A 69 16.61 -14.71 3.12
C PRO A 69 17.96 -14.56 2.41
N ASP A 70 18.23 -15.38 1.40
CA ASP A 70 19.42 -15.32 0.56
C ASP A 70 19.25 -14.44 -0.69
N GLY A 71 18.08 -13.85 -0.88
CA GLY A 71 17.73 -12.99 -2.01
C GLY A 71 17.18 -13.70 -3.24
N ARG A 72 17.05 -15.04 -3.23
CA ARG A 72 16.45 -15.79 -4.35
C ARG A 72 14.93 -15.68 -4.36
N ASP A 73 14.36 -15.86 -5.54
CA ASP A 73 12.91 -15.90 -5.72
C ASP A 73 12.34 -17.25 -5.26
N VAL A 74 11.15 -17.22 -4.64
CA VAL A 74 10.41 -18.38 -4.18
C VAL A 74 9.09 -18.47 -4.93
N THR A 75 8.81 -19.65 -5.47
CA THR A 75 7.52 -19.92 -6.12
C THR A 75 6.43 -20.11 -5.06
N PRO A 76 5.29 -19.39 -5.14
CA PRO A 76 4.16 -19.64 -4.26
C PRO A 76 3.57 -21.04 -4.54
N GLN A 77 3.07 -21.70 -3.50
CA GLN A 77 2.34 -22.96 -3.60
C GLN A 77 0.85 -22.74 -3.36
N ASN A 78 0.02 -23.68 -3.82
CA ASN A 78 -1.43 -23.66 -3.61
C ASN A 78 -2.13 -22.34 -4.02
N ALA A 79 -1.59 -21.64 -5.03
CA ALA A 79 -2.13 -20.38 -5.48
C ALA A 79 -3.55 -20.58 -6.06
N ALA A 80 -4.52 -19.85 -5.54
CA ALA A 80 -5.91 -19.90 -6.00
C ALA A 80 -6.56 -18.52 -5.93
N THR A 81 -7.39 -18.18 -6.92
CA THR A 81 -8.15 -16.93 -6.95
C THR A 81 -9.64 -17.21 -6.93
N GLY A 82 -10.31 -16.74 -5.87
CA GLY A 82 -11.76 -16.77 -5.74
C GLY A 82 -12.43 -15.46 -6.16
N LYS A 83 -13.68 -15.26 -5.74
CA LYS A 83 -14.47 -14.08 -6.07
C LYS A 83 -13.99 -12.78 -5.41
N TYR A 84 -13.46 -12.86 -4.19
CA TYR A 84 -13.08 -11.71 -3.37
C TYR A 84 -11.65 -11.75 -2.83
N ARG A 85 -10.95 -12.89 -2.95
CA ARG A 85 -9.57 -13.04 -2.48
C ARG A 85 -8.79 -14.01 -3.33
N SER A 86 -7.48 -13.77 -3.40
CA SER A 86 -6.52 -14.80 -3.80
C SER A 86 -5.81 -15.32 -2.56
N VAL A 87 -5.42 -16.59 -2.59
CA VAL A 87 -4.65 -17.25 -1.53
C VAL A 87 -3.44 -17.92 -2.14
N PHE A 88 -2.38 -18.06 -1.34
CA PHE A 88 -1.21 -18.87 -1.66
C PHE A 88 -0.44 -19.19 -0.38
N ASP A 89 0.43 -20.19 -0.48
CA ASP A 89 1.31 -20.63 0.61
C ASP A 89 2.78 -20.43 0.23
N VAL A 90 3.62 -20.22 1.24
CA VAL A 90 5.07 -20.10 1.12
C VAL A 90 5.71 -21.02 2.15
N GLN A 91 6.48 -21.99 1.66
CA GLN A 91 7.31 -22.81 2.52
C GLN A 91 8.55 -22.00 2.96
N LEU A 92 8.73 -21.79 4.26
CA LEU A 92 9.84 -21.01 4.81
C LEU A 92 11.06 -21.92 5.04
N ALA A 93 11.59 -22.49 3.95
CA ALA A 93 12.65 -23.50 4.00
C ALA A 93 13.99 -22.99 4.58
N GLN A 94 14.25 -21.69 4.51
CA GLN A 94 15.46 -21.04 5.02
C GLN A 94 15.13 -20.25 6.29
N GLU A 95 16.07 -20.21 7.25
CA GLU A 95 16.00 -19.24 8.34
C GLU A 95 16.31 -17.83 7.83
N GLY A 96 15.62 -16.84 8.40
CA GLY A 96 15.70 -15.45 7.98
C GLY A 96 14.37 -14.87 7.55
N THR A 97 14.46 -13.67 6.99
CA THR A 97 13.32 -12.86 6.60
C THR A 97 13.01 -13.03 5.12
N TYR A 98 11.73 -13.26 4.85
CA TYR A 98 11.13 -13.30 3.54
C TYR A 98 10.37 -12.00 3.29
N ARG A 99 10.43 -11.50 2.05
CA ARG A 99 9.57 -10.43 1.56
C ARG A 99 8.55 -11.01 0.60
N VAL A 100 7.27 -10.75 0.83
CA VAL A 100 6.18 -11.07 -0.08
C VAL A 100 5.66 -9.76 -0.64
N ALA A 101 5.76 -9.57 -1.96
CA ALA A 101 5.42 -8.33 -2.62
C ALA A 101 4.56 -8.57 -3.85
N ILE A 102 3.52 -7.76 -4.03
CA ILE A 102 2.85 -7.58 -5.31
C ILE A 102 3.09 -6.15 -5.73
N SER A 103 3.76 -5.98 -6.87
CA SER A 103 3.98 -4.67 -7.48
C SER A 103 3.15 -4.55 -8.75
N GLY A 104 2.83 -3.34 -9.17
CA GLY A 104 2.10 -3.17 -10.42
C GLY A 104 2.37 -1.80 -11.01
N ASP A 105 2.57 -1.77 -12.32
CA ASP A 105 2.60 -0.55 -13.10
C ASP A 105 1.48 -0.55 -14.13
N GLY A 106 1.10 0.63 -14.58
CA GLY A 106 0.07 0.74 -15.60
C GLY A 106 -0.32 2.16 -15.92
N LEU A 107 -1.19 2.27 -16.91
CA LEU A 107 -1.73 3.51 -17.40
C LEU A 107 -3.21 3.58 -17.07
N PHE A 108 -3.65 4.77 -16.71
CA PHE A 108 -5.04 5.14 -16.65
C PHE A 108 -5.27 6.30 -17.62
N ALA A 109 -6.30 6.17 -18.44
CA ALA A 109 -6.70 7.21 -19.38
C ALA A 109 -8.16 7.58 -19.17
N SER A 110 -8.47 8.86 -19.35
CA SER A 110 -9.85 9.35 -19.43
C SER A 110 -9.99 10.38 -20.54
N TRP A 111 -11.11 10.35 -21.25
CA TRP A 111 -11.39 11.27 -22.35
C TRP A 111 -12.90 11.45 -22.50
N LYS A 112 -13.32 12.37 -23.36
CA LYS A 112 -14.71 12.49 -23.81
C LYS A 112 -14.88 11.80 -25.16
N ASP A 113 -15.89 10.95 -25.29
CA ASP A 113 -16.28 10.40 -26.59
C ASP A 113 -16.92 11.46 -27.49
N LYS A 114 -17.30 11.05 -28.71
CA LYS A 114 -17.94 11.93 -29.71
C LYS A 114 -19.23 12.60 -29.23
N ASP A 115 -19.93 12.00 -28.27
CA ASP A 115 -21.17 12.51 -27.68
C ASP A 115 -20.89 13.35 -26.41
N GLY A 116 -19.61 13.59 -26.09
CA GLY A 116 -19.18 14.33 -24.91
C GLY A 116 -19.20 13.52 -23.61
N LYS A 117 -19.48 12.20 -23.65
CA LYS A 117 -19.58 11.37 -22.45
C LYS A 117 -18.20 10.94 -21.96
N PRO A 118 -17.97 10.93 -20.63
CA PRO A 118 -16.69 10.52 -20.08
C PRO A 118 -16.45 9.03 -20.32
N LYS A 119 -15.27 8.70 -20.83
CA LYS A 119 -14.73 7.35 -20.93
C LYS A 119 -13.50 7.22 -20.05
N ARG A 120 -13.30 6.02 -19.54
CA ARG A 120 -12.16 5.63 -18.72
C ARG A 120 -11.57 4.35 -19.29
N TRP A 121 -10.27 4.21 -19.17
CA TRP A 121 -9.53 3.04 -19.60
C TRP A 121 -8.38 2.80 -18.63
N ARG A 122 -8.06 1.52 -18.44
CA ARG A 122 -6.93 1.07 -17.64
C ARG A 122 -6.23 -0.05 -18.40
N GLY A 123 -4.92 0.02 -18.50
CA GLY A 123 -4.13 -1.00 -19.18
C GLY A 123 -2.64 -0.72 -19.08
N THR A 124 -1.86 -1.33 -19.98
CA THR A 124 -0.40 -1.17 -20.03
C THR A 124 -0.02 -0.27 -21.21
N ALA A 125 1.27 0.09 -21.32
CA ALA A 125 1.75 0.78 -22.52
C ALA A 125 1.49 -0.01 -23.80
N ALA A 126 1.54 -1.35 -23.74
CA ALA A 126 1.30 -2.23 -24.88
C ALA A 126 -0.17 -2.21 -25.36
N SER A 127 -1.14 -2.13 -24.44
CA SER A 127 -2.56 -2.06 -24.80
C SER A 127 -3.08 -0.64 -25.04
N PHE A 128 -2.22 0.39 -24.92
CA PHE A 128 -2.65 1.79 -25.05
C PHE A 128 -3.24 2.14 -26.43
N GLY A 129 -2.97 1.33 -27.47
CA GLY A 129 -3.60 1.47 -28.79
C GLY A 129 -5.13 1.34 -28.79
N GLU A 130 -5.73 0.82 -27.72
CA GLU A 130 -7.19 0.80 -27.50
C GLU A 130 -7.78 2.19 -27.23
N VAL A 131 -6.97 3.15 -26.78
CA VAL A 131 -7.40 4.54 -26.58
C VAL A 131 -7.51 5.24 -27.94
N PRO A 132 -8.67 5.82 -28.29
CA PRO A 132 -8.85 6.47 -29.59
C PRO A 132 -7.83 7.58 -29.85
N LYS A 133 -7.26 7.62 -31.06
CA LYS A 133 -6.26 8.65 -31.45
C LYS A 133 -6.84 10.06 -31.48
N ASP A 134 -8.15 10.19 -31.72
CA ASP A 134 -8.93 11.42 -31.76
C ASP A 134 -9.67 11.71 -30.44
N ALA A 135 -9.27 11.05 -29.35
CA ALA A 135 -9.85 11.24 -28.02
C ALA A 135 -9.77 12.71 -27.58
N LYS A 136 -10.94 13.33 -27.38
CA LYS A 136 -11.05 14.72 -26.90
C LYS A 136 -10.79 14.79 -25.39
N ASP A 137 -10.09 15.84 -24.97
CA ASP A 137 -9.73 16.06 -23.56
C ASP A 137 -8.98 14.87 -22.93
N LEU A 138 -8.15 14.17 -23.72
CA LEU A 138 -7.42 13.00 -23.25
C LEU A 138 -6.49 13.38 -22.10
N ARG A 139 -6.68 12.70 -20.97
CA ARG A 139 -5.79 12.73 -19.81
C ARG A 139 -5.25 11.34 -19.59
N VAL A 140 -3.93 11.23 -19.48
CA VAL A 140 -3.24 9.97 -19.20
C VAL A 140 -2.37 10.17 -17.96
N SER A 141 -2.48 9.22 -17.04
CA SER A 141 -1.64 9.12 -15.85
C SER A 141 -1.04 7.73 -15.78
N GLN A 142 0.22 7.67 -15.35
CA GLN A 142 0.86 6.42 -14.97
C GLN A 142 0.56 6.14 -13.50
N ASN A 143 0.44 4.86 -13.14
CA ASN A 143 0.36 4.41 -11.77
C ASN A 143 1.50 3.41 -11.54
N ALA A 144 2.15 3.50 -10.38
CA ALA A 144 3.00 2.45 -9.86
C ALA A 144 2.59 2.17 -8.42
N MET A 145 2.44 0.89 -8.09
CA MET A 145 1.95 0.45 -6.80
C MET A 145 2.77 -0.71 -6.27
N ARG A 146 2.83 -0.82 -4.94
CA ARG A 146 3.50 -1.89 -4.23
C ARG A 146 2.71 -2.24 -2.98
N VAL A 147 2.44 -3.53 -2.77
CA VAL A 147 1.81 -4.09 -1.57
C VAL A 147 2.74 -5.15 -1.02
N GLU A 148 3.11 -5.04 0.24
CA GLU A 148 4.08 -5.92 0.86
C GLU A 148 3.59 -6.49 2.19
N THR A 149 4.13 -7.66 2.52
CA THR A 149 4.18 -8.16 3.88
C THR A 149 5.49 -8.95 4.06
N PHE A 150 5.85 -9.22 5.31
CA PHE A 150 7.14 -9.80 5.66
C PHE A 150 6.91 -10.93 6.67
N ALA A 151 7.70 -11.99 6.55
CA ALA A 151 7.69 -13.09 7.51
C ALA A 151 9.12 -13.50 7.82
N THR A 152 9.38 -13.85 9.07
CA THR A 152 10.69 -14.27 9.54
C THR A 152 10.60 -15.64 10.20
N ARG A 153 11.48 -16.55 9.78
CA ARG A 153 11.70 -17.82 10.47
C ARG A 153 13.02 -17.76 11.22
N GLY A 154 13.01 -17.98 12.53
CA GLY A 154 14.23 -17.92 13.34
C GLY A 154 14.81 -16.50 13.40
N ALA A 155 16.13 -16.36 13.24
CA ALA A 155 16.80 -15.06 13.33
C ALA A 155 16.56 -14.19 12.07
N PRO A 156 16.24 -12.88 12.20
CA PRO A 156 15.95 -12.01 11.06
C PRO A 156 17.17 -11.74 10.18
N THR A 157 16.93 -11.52 8.88
CA THR A 157 17.96 -11.16 7.90
C THR A 157 17.55 -9.96 7.06
N GLN A 158 18.52 -9.20 6.55
CA GLN A 158 18.25 -7.94 5.83
C GLN A 158 18.22 -8.07 4.31
N THR A 159 18.69 -9.20 3.75
CA THR A 159 18.88 -9.34 2.29
C THR A 159 17.59 -9.17 1.51
N ALA A 160 16.50 -9.79 1.95
CA ALA A 160 15.19 -9.69 1.31
C ALA A 160 14.56 -8.30 1.42
N LEU A 161 14.98 -7.49 2.41
CA LEU A 161 14.43 -6.16 2.69
C LEU A 161 15.11 -5.05 1.88
N LYS A 162 16.12 -5.38 1.06
CA LYS A 162 16.75 -4.39 0.18
C LYS A 162 15.72 -3.83 -0.81
N PRO A 163 15.60 -2.50 -0.92
CA PRO A 163 14.68 -1.90 -1.87
C PRO A 163 15.11 -2.16 -3.32
N THR A 164 14.16 -2.10 -4.25
CA THR A 164 14.42 -2.19 -5.70
C THR A 164 14.87 -0.85 -6.29
N GLY A 165 14.64 0.26 -5.58
CA GLY A 165 14.95 1.61 -6.04
C GLY A 165 13.96 2.13 -7.08
N GLN A 166 12.75 1.54 -7.16
CA GLN A 166 11.73 1.91 -8.13
C GLN A 166 10.39 2.23 -7.47
N GLY A 167 9.81 3.38 -7.81
CA GLY A 167 8.53 3.82 -7.25
C GLY A 167 8.66 4.18 -5.77
N LEU A 168 7.53 4.15 -5.07
CA LEU A 168 7.48 4.38 -3.62
C LEU A 168 7.77 3.06 -2.88
N GLU A 169 8.70 3.11 -1.93
CA GLU A 169 9.19 1.96 -1.17
C GLU A 169 9.37 2.32 0.31
N LEU A 170 9.14 1.33 1.18
CA LEU A 170 9.50 1.39 2.59
C LEU A 170 10.82 0.66 2.81
N VAL A 171 11.74 1.34 3.50
CA VAL A 171 13.02 0.83 3.95
C VAL A 171 12.95 0.73 5.48
N PRO A 172 12.99 -0.48 6.05
CA PRO A 172 12.89 -0.66 7.50
C PRO A 172 14.18 -0.19 8.20
N VAL A 173 14.02 0.70 9.19
CA VAL A 173 15.08 1.00 10.17
C VAL A 173 14.93 0.06 11.37
N THR A 174 13.69 -0.07 11.87
CA THR A 174 13.26 -1.17 12.72
C THR A 174 12.81 -2.33 11.84
N HIS A 175 13.18 -3.56 12.20
CA HIS A 175 12.83 -4.76 11.43
C HIS A 175 11.30 -4.96 11.39
N PRO A 176 10.69 -5.27 10.22
CA PRO A 176 9.22 -5.26 10.06
C PRO A 176 8.49 -6.40 10.79
N ASN A 177 9.21 -7.39 11.31
CA ASN A 177 8.68 -8.46 12.16
C ASN A 177 9.19 -8.38 13.61
N ASP A 178 9.70 -7.21 14.01
CA ASP A 178 10.20 -6.92 15.36
C ASP A 178 9.45 -5.69 15.90
N LEU A 179 8.12 -5.81 16.00
CA LEU A 179 7.21 -4.72 16.35
C LEU A 179 6.39 -5.11 17.57
N PHE A 180 6.46 -4.30 18.63
CA PHE A 180 5.74 -4.53 19.88
C PHE A 180 4.84 -3.36 20.25
N ALA A 181 3.71 -3.68 20.87
CA ALA A 181 2.80 -2.67 21.41
C ALA A 181 3.52 -1.79 22.44
N GLY A 182 3.29 -0.49 22.37
CA GLY A 182 3.91 0.52 23.24
C GLY A 182 5.31 0.95 22.82
N GLU A 183 5.97 0.25 21.90
CA GLU A 183 7.33 0.57 21.44
C GLU A 183 7.33 1.36 20.12
N PRO A 184 8.25 2.32 19.94
CA PRO A 184 8.42 3.02 18.67
C PRO A 184 9.17 2.16 17.65
N ALA A 185 8.60 2.03 16.46
CA ALA A 185 9.31 1.50 15.28
C ALA A 185 9.57 2.63 14.28
N THR A 186 10.74 2.62 13.65
CA THR A 186 11.13 3.62 12.65
C THR A 186 11.25 2.99 11.28
N PHE A 187 10.75 3.70 10.27
CA PHE A 187 10.85 3.32 8.88
C PHE A 187 11.24 4.54 8.04
N GLN A 188 11.65 4.29 6.81
CA GLN A 188 11.95 5.34 5.83
C GLN A 188 11.15 5.07 4.56
N LEU A 189 10.51 6.10 4.00
CA LEU A 189 9.95 6.05 2.66
C LEU A 189 10.91 6.69 1.66
N GLN A 190 11.02 6.06 0.50
CA GLN A 190 11.81 6.57 -0.62
C GLN A 190 11.02 6.50 -1.92
N ILE A 191 11.27 7.45 -2.82
CA ILE A 191 10.78 7.44 -4.20
C ILE A 191 11.97 7.30 -5.13
N ASP A 192 11.98 6.21 -5.90
CA ASP A 192 13.06 5.86 -6.84
C ASP A 192 14.46 5.90 -6.18
N GLY A 193 14.57 5.30 -4.99
CA GLY A 193 15.82 5.24 -4.22
C GLY A 193 16.23 6.53 -3.51
N LYS A 194 15.39 7.58 -3.53
CA LYS A 194 15.66 8.87 -2.85
C LYS A 194 14.70 9.09 -1.69
N PRO A 195 15.15 9.64 -0.55
CA PRO A 195 14.27 10.01 0.56
C PRO A 195 13.00 10.75 0.12
N ALA A 196 11.85 10.30 0.59
CA ALA A 196 10.55 10.90 0.31
C ALA A 196 10.09 11.73 1.51
N ALA A 197 10.46 13.01 1.55
CA ALA A 197 10.10 13.93 2.63
C ALA A 197 8.67 14.46 2.52
N ASP A 198 8.12 14.89 3.65
CA ASP A 198 6.80 15.54 3.75
C ASP A 198 5.61 14.67 3.29
N LEU A 199 5.78 13.36 3.30
CA LEU A 199 4.79 12.38 2.87
C LEU A 199 3.91 11.97 4.04
N GLU A 200 2.59 12.04 3.86
CA GLU A 200 1.64 11.53 4.84
C GLU A 200 1.62 9.99 4.83
N VAL A 201 1.62 9.40 6.02
CA VAL A 201 1.54 7.96 6.23
C VAL A 201 0.33 7.66 7.10
N SER A 202 -0.58 6.85 6.56
CA SER A 202 -1.76 6.33 7.25
C SER A 202 -1.45 4.96 7.83
N VAL A 203 -1.75 4.74 9.11
CA VAL A 203 -1.58 3.45 9.79
C VAL A 203 -2.89 3.10 10.50
N ILE A 204 -3.48 1.96 10.14
CA ILE A 204 -4.78 1.53 10.65
C ILE A 204 -4.65 0.09 11.14
N ARG A 205 -5.00 -0.15 12.41
CA ARG A 205 -5.10 -1.52 12.92
C ARG A 205 -6.27 -2.25 12.25
N GLY A 206 -6.15 -3.56 12.02
CA GLY A 206 -7.23 -4.45 11.57
C GLY A 206 -8.44 -4.49 12.51
N ASP A 207 -9.40 -5.38 12.22
CA ASP A 207 -10.63 -5.52 13.02
C ASP A 207 -11.44 -4.22 13.15
N THR A 208 -11.38 -3.35 12.13
CA THR A 208 -12.11 -2.08 12.11
C THR A 208 -13.63 -2.28 12.20
N ARG A 209 -14.15 -3.42 11.73
CA ARG A 209 -15.57 -3.77 11.78
C ARG A 209 -16.14 -3.89 13.19
N TYR A 210 -15.29 -4.16 14.18
CA TYR A 210 -15.70 -4.34 15.58
C TYR A 210 -15.42 -3.10 16.44
N ARG A 211 -15.10 -1.95 15.81
CA ARG A 211 -14.83 -0.68 16.48
C ARG A 211 -15.74 0.41 15.95
N ASN A 212 -16.04 1.39 16.81
CA ASN A 212 -16.85 2.56 16.43
C ASN A 212 -16.08 3.57 15.56
N ALA A 213 -14.75 3.42 15.45
CA ALA A 213 -13.87 4.23 14.63
C ALA A 213 -12.70 3.37 14.09
N GLN A 214 -12.07 3.80 12.99
CA GLN A 214 -10.92 3.09 12.41
C GLN A 214 -9.65 3.21 13.29
N GLU A 215 -9.59 4.22 14.16
CA GLU A 215 -8.40 4.54 14.98
C GLU A 215 -7.15 4.73 14.11
N GLU A 216 -7.30 5.46 13.00
CA GLU A 216 -6.23 5.79 12.07
C GLU A 216 -5.18 6.71 12.72
N LEU A 217 -3.91 6.34 12.58
CA LEU A 217 -2.77 7.19 12.90
C LEU A 217 -2.28 7.86 11.61
N THR A 218 -2.15 9.17 11.65
CA THR A 218 -1.58 9.97 10.55
C THR A 218 -0.22 10.49 10.97
N LEU A 219 0.82 10.08 10.24
CA LEU A 219 2.21 10.46 10.47
C LEU A 219 2.74 11.21 9.25
N LYS A 220 3.91 11.83 9.39
CA LYS A 220 4.58 12.50 8.28
C LYS A 220 6.05 12.14 8.23
N THR A 221 6.60 11.96 7.04
CA THR A 221 8.03 11.73 6.87
C THR A 221 8.84 13.02 7.03
N ASP A 222 10.00 12.90 7.67
CA ASP A 222 10.96 13.99 7.84
C ASP A 222 11.77 14.28 6.54
N ALA A 223 12.75 15.19 6.62
CA ALA A 223 13.61 15.54 5.48
C ALA A 223 14.45 14.36 4.96
N GLN A 224 14.67 13.33 5.78
CA GLN A 224 15.33 12.08 5.42
C GLN A 224 14.34 11.00 4.97
N GLY A 225 13.06 11.33 4.84
CA GLY A 225 12.00 10.39 4.47
C GLY A 225 11.62 9.45 5.61
N LYS A 226 12.09 9.68 6.83
CA LYS A 226 11.83 8.79 7.97
C LYS A 226 10.57 9.19 8.73
N PHE A 227 9.91 8.19 9.30
CA PHE A 227 8.82 8.38 10.24
C PHE A 227 8.91 7.31 11.34
N SER A 228 8.41 7.65 12.52
CA SER A 228 8.32 6.72 13.64
C SER A 228 6.86 6.54 14.04
N VAL A 229 6.45 5.31 14.32
CA VAL A 229 5.13 5.01 14.85
C VAL A 229 5.28 4.27 16.18
N THR A 230 4.55 4.71 17.19
CA THR A 230 4.40 3.96 18.44
C THR A 230 3.10 3.18 18.36
N TRP A 231 3.19 1.85 18.39
CA TRP A 231 2.05 0.97 18.15
C TRP A 231 1.13 0.94 19.38
N PRO A 232 -0.13 1.41 19.29
CA PRO A 232 -0.96 1.50 20.50
C PRO A 232 -1.33 0.15 21.10
N GLN A 233 -1.53 -0.87 20.26
CA GLN A 233 -2.00 -2.20 20.66
C GLN A 233 -1.39 -3.27 19.74
N ALA A 234 -1.41 -4.52 20.18
CA ALA A 234 -1.07 -5.65 19.33
C ALA A 234 -2.14 -5.85 18.22
N GLY A 235 -1.73 -6.47 17.12
CA GLY A 235 -2.59 -6.83 15.99
C GLY A 235 -1.92 -6.62 14.63
N MET A 236 -2.65 -6.97 13.57
CA MET A 236 -2.26 -6.66 12.20
C MET A 236 -2.57 -5.21 11.87
N TYR A 237 -1.64 -4.51 11.25
CA TYR A 237 -1.74 -3.11 10.84
C TYR A 237 -1.58 -2.98 9.33
N TRP A 238 -2.41 -2.13 8.75
CA TRP A 238 -2.29 -1.67 7.39
C TRP A 238 -1.62 -0.30 7.38
N LEU A 239 -0.50 -0.20 6.69
CA LEU A 239 0.24 1.04 6.47
C LEU A 239 0.09 1.46 5.02
N ASN A 240 -0.18 2.74 4.78
CA ASN A 240 -0.28 3.29 3.44
C ASN A 240 0.37 4.66 3.32
N ALA A 241 1.00 4.88 2.18
CA ALA A 241 1.46 6.19 1.75
C ALA A 241 1.28 6.32 0.24
N SER A 242 0.97 7.53 -0.23
CA SER A 242 0.80 7.80 -1.65
C SER A 242 1.44 9.11 -2.06
N ALA A 243 2.02 9.15 -3.24
CA ALA A 243 2.67 10.33 -3.79
C ALA A 243 2.28 10.54 -5.25
N GLU A 244 2.52 11.75 -5.74
CA GLU A 244 2.28 12.12 -7.12
C GLU A 244 3.47 12.93 -7.64
N ASP A 245 3.94 12.62 -8.85
CA ASP A 245 4.97 13.39 -9.52
C ASP A 245 4.80 13.41 -11.05
N GLY A 246 5.68 14.12 -11.74
CA GLY A 246 5.73 14.17 -13.21
C GLY A 246 6.72 13.18 -13.84
N LYS A 247 7.29 12.23 -13.08
CA LYS A 247 8.34 11.33 -13.57
C LYS A 247 7.72 10.12 -14.28
N THR A 248 7.14 10.35 -15.44
CA THR A 248 6.51 9.29 -16.25
C THR A 248 7.52 8.64 -17.18
N SER A 249 7.36 7.34 -17.44
CA SER A 249 8.09 6.60 -18.47
C SER A 249 7.32 6.49 -19.78
N PHE A 250 6.03 6.85 -19.77
CA PHE A 250 5.16 6.83 -20.96
C PHE A 250 4.91 8.27 -21.48
N PRO A 251 5.28 8.60 -22.73
CA PRO A 251 5.26 9.99 -23.23
C PRO A 251 3.92 10.72 -23.11
N GLN A 252 2.80 10.01 -23.27
CA GLN A 252 1.47 10.60 -23.20
C GLN A 252 1.01 10.85 -21.75
N ALA A 253 1.63 10.18 -20.77
CA ALA A 253 1.32 10.37 -19.36
C ALA A 253 2.03 11.63 -18.84
N LYS A 254 1.26 12.54 -18.26
CA LYS A 254 1.78 13.81 -17.68
C LYS A 254 2.01 13.75 -16.18
N GLN A 255 1.57 12.67 -15.55
CA GLN A 255 1.53 12.49 -14.12
C GLN A 255 1.73 11.01 -13.81
N ARG A 256 2.47 10.72 -12.74
CA ARG A 256 2.64 9.41 -12.15
C ARG A 256 2.09 9.44 -10.73
N ARG A 257 1.22 8.48 -10.40
CA ARG A 257 0.75 8.24 -9.03
C ARG A 257 1.48 7.04 -8.47
N LEU A 258 1.95 7.18 -7.24
CA LEU A 258 2.70 6.18 -6.50
C LEU A 258 1.86 5.76 -5.30
N ASN A 259 1.76 4.47 -5.05
CA ASN A 259 1.06 3.95 -3.88
C ASN A 259 1.85 2.83 -3.23
N TYR A 260 2.05 2.93 -1.93
CA TYR A 260 2.72 1.91 -1.13
C TYR A 260 1.78 1.42 -0.04
N VAL A 261 1.71 0.10 0.11
CA VAL A 261 1.02 -0.55 1.21
C VAL A 261 1.94 -1.58 1.86
N ALA A 262 1.91 -1.64 3.19
CA ALA A 262 2.42 -2.78 3.94
C ALA A 262 1.37 -3.32 4.92
N THR A 263 1.33 -4.64 5.08
CA THR A 263 0.70 -5.27 6.25
C THR A 263 1.79 -5.71 7.22
N LEU A 264 1.71 -5.19 8.45
CA LEU A 264 2.68 -5.41 9.52
C LEU A 264 1.98 -6.02 10.73
N GLU A 265 2.61 -6.97 11.42
CA GLU A 265 2.10 -7.53 12.66
C GLU A 265 2.80 -6.87 13.85
N VAL A 266 2.03 -6.44 14.84
CA VAL A 266 2.54 -5.94 16.13
C VAL A 266 2.18 -6.95 17.20
N LEU A 267 3.18 -7.43 17.94
CA LEU A 267 3.02 -8.40 19.02
C LEU A 267 2.78 -7.69 20.37
N PRO A 268 2.13 -8.37 21.34
CA PRO A 268 2.12 -7.90 22.72
C PRO A 268 3.53 -7.98 23.33
N GLN A 269 3.79 -7.15 24.35
CA GLN A 269 4.97 -7.28 25.21
C GLN A 269 4.91 -8.55 26.06
#